data_AF-A0A6B2NNA6-F1
#
_entry.id   AF-A0A6B2NNA6-F1
#
_cell.length_a   1.000
_cell.length_b   1.000
_cell.length_c   1.000
_cell.angle_alpha   90.00
_cell.angle_beta   90.00
_cell.angle_gamma   90.00
#
_symmetry.space_group_name_H-M   'P 1'
#
loop_
_entity.id
_entity.type
_entity.pdbx_description
1 polymer ?
#
loop_
_entity_poly.entity_id
_entity_poly.type
_entity_poly.pdbx_seq_one_letter_code
_entity_poly.pdbx_strand_id
1 'polypeptide(L)' 'RTDVPKIVDWYMDGKIEIDPMITHTLSLDEINKGFELMHKGESIRAVVVY' A
#
# COMPACT_ATOMS: atom_id res chain seq x y z
N ARG A 1 14.87 -16.79 -6.04
CA ARG A 1 13.72 -15.86 -6.14
C ARG A 1 12.78 -16.26 -5.00
N THR A 2 13.15 -15.92 -3.76
CA THR A 2 12.60 -16.57 -2.54
C THR A 2 12.49 -15.61 -1.35
N ASP A 3 12.62 -14.31 -1.60
CA ASP A 3 12.71 -13.29 -0.54
C ASP A 3 11.34 -12.70 -0.19
N VAL A 4 10.39 -12.74 -1.14
CA VAL A 4 9.00 -12.30 -0.92
C VAL A 4 8.27 -13.11 0.16
N PRO A 5 8.36 -14.47 0.20
CA PRO A 5 7.70 -15.26 1.24
C PRO A 5 8.12 -14.86 2.66
N LYS A 6 9.41 -14.63 2.88
CA LYS A 6 9.94 -14.25 4.21
C LYS A 6 9.41 -12.90 4.70
N ILE A 7 9.21 -11.96 3.78
CA ILE A 7 8.65 -10.63 4.10
C ILE A 7 7.17 -10.76 4.51
N VAL A 8 6.42 -11.64 3.83
CA VAL A 8 5.03 -11.96 4.21
C VAL A 8 5.01 -12.64 5.57
N ASP A 9 5.88 -13.62 5.81
CA ASP A 9 5.97 -14.30 7.12
C ASP A 9 6.26 -13.30 8.25
N TRP A 10 7.16 -12.34 8.03
CA TRP A 10 7.46 -11.28 9.01
C TRP A 10 6.31 -10.29 9.23
N TYR A 11 5.49 -10.03 8.21
CA TYR A 11 4.25 -9.26 8.36
C TYR A 11 3.22 -10.03 9.18
N MET A 12 3.03 -11.31 8.87
CA MET A 12 2.08 -12.18 9.59
C MET A 12 2.51 -12.42 11.05
N ASP A 13 3.81 -12.47 11.31
CA ASP A 13 4.40 -12.53 12.67
C ASP A 13 4.32 -11.18 13.43
N GLY A 14 3.86 -10.10 12.79
CA GLY A 14 3.81 -8.76 13.39
C GLY A 14 5.17 -8.11 13.61
N LYS A 15 6.24 -8.63 12.99
CA LYS A 15 7.61 -8.07 13.07
C LYS A 15 7.79 -6.86 12.14
N ILE A 16 6.91 -6.69 11.17
CA ILE A 16 6.90 -5.56 10.25
C ILE A 16 5.47 -5.00 10.22
N GLU A 17 5.28 -3.78 10.71
CA GLU A 17 4.01 -3.07 10.61
C GLU A 17 3.97 -2.30 9.28
N ILE A 18 3.32 -2.89 8.28
CA ILE A 18 3.14 -2.25 6.95
C ILE A 18 1.92 -1.32 6.95
N ASP A 19 0.96 -1.58 7.83
CA ASP A 19 -0.33 -0.86 7.90
C ASP A 19 -0.18 0.64 8.17
N PRO A 20 0.71 1.12 9.09
CA PRO A 20 0.90 2.55 9.31
C PRO A 20 1.54 3.28 8.13
N MET A 21 2.12 2.55 7.17
CA MET A 21 2.71 3.11 5.98
C MET A 21 1.69 3.36 4.86
N ILE A 22 0.47 2.83 4.99
CA ILE A 22 -0.60 3.02 4.00
C ILE A 22 -1.35 4.29 4.37
N THR A 23 -1.09 5.39 3.67
CA THR A 23 -1.73 6.68 3.97
C THR A 23 -3.09 6.83 3.30
N HIS A 24 -3.30 6.14 2.17
CA HIS A 24 -4.55 6.21 1.43
C HIS A 24 -4.97 4.82 0.94
N THR A 25 -6.21 4.44 1.25
CA THR A 25 -6.90 3.30 0.66
C THR A 25 -7.90 3.81 -0.36
N LEU A 26 -7.76 3.39 -1.61
CA LEU A 26 -8.62 3.81 -2.71
C LEU A 26 -9.40 2.62 -3.23
N SER A 27 -10.66 2.85 -3.57
CA SER A 27 -11.46 1.86 -4.28
C SER A 27 -11.04 1.81 -5.77
N LEU A 28 -11.32 0.69 -6.46
CA LEU A 28 -11.04 0.57 -7.89
C LEU A 28 -11.70 1.68 -8.72
N ASP A 29 -12.89 2.12 -8.30
CA ASP A 29 -13.64 3.21 -8.92
C ASP A 29 -12.96 4.58 -8.76
N GLU A 30 -12.14 4.74 -7.71
CA GLU A 30 -11.41 5.97 -7.39
C GLU A 30 -9.94 5.96 -7.88
N ILE A 31 -9.57 5.00 -8.74
CA ILE A 31 -8.22 4.88 -9.31
C ILE A 31 -7.71 6.21 -9.88
N ASN A 32 -8.53 6.91 -10.67
CA ASN A 32 -8.12 8.17 -11.31
C ASN A 32 -7.81 9.26 -10.28
N LYS A 33 -8.55 9.28 -9.17
CA LYS A 33 -8.31 10.20 -8.06
C LYS A 33 -7.01 9.87 -7.33
N GLY A 34 -6.67 8.58 -7.23
CA GLY A 34 -5.36 8.13 -6.77
C GLY A 34 -4.21 8.61 -7.63
N PHE A 35 -4.36 8.51 -8.96
CA PHE A 35 -3.35 9.03 -9.90
C PHE A 35 -3.18 10.55 -9.78
N GLU A 36 -4.26 11.31 -9.60
CA GLU A 36 -4.16 12.75 -9.33
C GLU A 36 -3.43 13.07 -8.01
N LEU A 37 -3.73 12.34 -6.93
CA LEU A 37 -3.08 12.51 -5.62
C LEU A 37 -1.59 12.14 -5.66
N MET A 38 -1.23 11.10 -6.43
CA MET A 38 0.17 10.76 -6.70
C MET A 38 0.86 11.86 -7.51
N HIS A 39 0.19 12.43 -8.51
CA HIS A 39 0.77 13.47 -9.37
C HIS A 39 0.95 14.81 -8.64
N LYS A 40 0.06 15.12 -7.68
CA LYS A 40 0.17 16.29 -6.79
C LYS A 40 1.24 16.12 -5.70
N GLY A 41 1.76 14.91 -5.49
CA GLY A 41 2.76 14.61 -4.46
C GLY A 41 2.18 14.52 -3.04
N GLU A 42 0.85 14.44 -2.90
CA GLU A 42 0.17 14.34 -1.59
C GLU A 42 0.06 12.89 -1.10
N SER A 43 0.31 11.91 -1.98
CA SER A 43 0.28 10.48 -1.63
C SER A 43 1.68 9.87 -1.56
N ILE A 44 2.12 9.51 -0.35
CA ILE A 44 3.36 8.76 -0.10
C ILE A 44 3.19 7.28 -0.46
N ARG A 45 2.02 6.68 -0.18
CA ARG A 45 1.70 5.28 -0.52
C ARG A 45 0.19 5.05 -0.54
N ALA A 46 -0.35 4.73 -1.71
CA ALA A 46 -1.77 4.38 -1.90
C ALA A 46 -1.93 2.89 -2.20
N VAL A 47 -2.91 2.25 -1.57
CA VAL A 47 -3.28 0.85 -1.83
C VAL A 47 -4.68 0.81 -2.42
N VAL A 48 -4.83 0.14 -3.56
CA VAL A 48 -6.13 -0.06 -4.21
C VAL A 48 -6.74 -1.36 -3.70
N VAL A 49 -7.93 -1.28 -3.12
CA VAL A 49 -8.68 -2.43 -2.60
C VAL A 49 -9.88 -2.68 -3.51
N TYR A 50 -10.11 -3.95 -3.88
CA TYR A 50 -11.23 -4.44 -4.70
C TYR A 50 -12.11 -5.37 -3.87
#